data_AF-U6CP17-F1
#
_entry.id   AF-U6CP17-F1
#
_cell.length_a   1.000
_cell.length_b   1.000
_cell.length_c   1.000
_cell.angle_alpha   90.00
_cell.angle_beta   90.00
_cell.angle_gamma   90.00
#
_symmetry.space_group_name_H-M   'P 1'
#
loop_
_entity.id
_entity.type
_entity.pdbx_description
1 polymer ?
#
loop_
_entity_poly.entity_id
_entity_poly.type
_entity_poly.pdbx_seq_one_letter_code
_entity_poly.pdbx_strand_id
1 'polypeptide(L)'
;MALDSDTQEALLTFAKNSGTMSKYPTWRRTLLRHAREEEMKRFCKAQAVQRRLHEIETAVGELEAEGTKVEQALRSQSTSPEQQKAQWLEQLLQLVQKKNSLLAEEAELMLTVKLLSLEEQQCEVDQELRGYMNLEEALKTPADRQAEEQLLKKLLDVVERRDEIVRFQEERRLSELASRPGAQG
;
A
#
# COMPACT_ATOMS: atom_id res chain seq x y z
N MET A 1 43.31 21.27 -31.17
CA MET A 1 44.09 21.28 -29.92
C MET A 1 44.03 19.87 -29.37
N ALA A 2 45.16 19.17 -29.29
CA ALA A 2 45.23 17.88 -28.64
C ALA A 2 44.93 18.08 -27.16
N LEU A 3 44.01 17.29 -26.61
CA LEU A 3 43.78 17.25 -25.17
C LEU A 3 45.10 16.91 -24.49
N ASP A 4 45.45 17.64 -23.43
CA ASP A 4 46.71 17.44 -22.73
C ASP A 4 46.73 16.04 -22.07
N SER A 5 47.90 15.41 -22.00
CA SER A 5 48.10 14.05 -21.48
C SER A 5 47.50 13.85 -20.08
N ASP A 6 47.57 14.87 -19.23
CA ASP A 6 47.08 14.89 -17.86
C ASP A 6 45.54 14.96 -17.83
N THR A 7 44.92 15.64 -18.80
CA THR A 7 43.46 15.64 -18.96
C THR A 7 42.93 14.27 -19.44
N GLN A 8 43.69 13.58 -20.29
CA GLN A 8 43.36 12.20 -20.70
C GLN A 8 43.53 11.22 -19.53
N GLU A 9 44.58 11.38 -18.72
CA GLU A 9 44.77 10.56 -17.52
C GLU A 9 43.70 10.83 -16.46
N ALA A 10 43.28 12.09 -16.26
CA ALA A 10 42.19 12.42 -15.34
C ALA A 10 40.86 11.76 -15.77
N LEU A 11 40.52 11.80 -17.06
CA LEU A 11 39.31 11.17 -17.60
C LEU A 11 39.38 9.64 -17.55
N LEU A 12 40.56 9.04 -17.78
CA LEU A 12 40.78 7.60 -17.63
C LEU A 12 40.69 7.15 -16.17
N THR A 13 41.14 7.99 -15.24
CA THR A 13 41.07 7.71 -13.80
C THR A 13 39.62 7.85 -13.31
N PHE A 14 38.88 8.83 -13.82
CA PHE A 14 37.44 8.99 -13.59
C PHE A 14 36.63 7.80 -14.12
N ALA A 15 36.94 7.31 -15.33
CA ALA A 15 36.33 6.10 -15.91
C ALA A 15 36.71 4.81 -15.16
N LYS A 16 37.90 4.75 -14.55
CA LYS A 16 38.33 3.62 -13.69
C LYS A 16 37.65 3.65 -12.32
N ASN A 17 37.33 4.85 -11.81
CA ASN A 17 36.74 5.04 -10.48
C ASN A 17 35.21 4.88 -10.46
N SER A 18 34.51 5.05 -11.59
CA SER A 18 33.10 4.65 -11.73
C SER A 18 32.88 3.12 -11.65
N GLY A 19 33.97 2.35 -11.67
CA GLY A 19 34.00 0.89 -11.59
C GLY A 19 34.00 0.30 -10.18
N THR A 20 33.78 1.07 -9.10
CA THR A 20 33.82 0.55 -7.71
C THR A 20 32.87 -0.63 -7.48
N MET A 21 31.69 -0.63 -8.11
CA MET A 21 30.80 -1.79 -8.07
C MET A 21 31.21 -2.92 -9.04
N SER A 22 32.14 -2.70 -9.97
CA SER A 22 32.58 -3.68 -10.99
C SER A 22 33.60 -4.66 -10.41
N LYS A 23 34.29 -4.22 -9.34
CA LYS A 23 35.17 -5.07 -8.53
C LYS A 23 34.44 -6.26 -7.89
N TYR A 24 33.12 -6.18 -7.71
CA TYR A 24 32.33 -7.18 -7.00
C TYR A 24 31.04 -7.55 -7.76
N PRO A 25 31.15 -8.28 -8.88
CA PRO A 25 30.03 -8.62 -9.75
C PRO A 25 28.97 -9.49 -9.05
N THR A 26 29.34 -10.25 -8.01
CA THR A 26 28.42 -11.02 -7.17
C THR A 26 27.55 -10.11 -6.31
N TRP A 27 28.11 -9.07 -5.70
CA TRP A 27 27.39 -8.11 -4.86
C TRP A 27 26.35 -7.32 -5.67
N ARG A 28 26.71 -6.86 -6.88
CA ARG A 28 25.73 -6.26 -7.80
C ARG A 28 24.57 -7.21 -8.10
N ARG A 29 24.87 -8.48 -8.40
CA ARG A 29 23.84 -9.49 -8.69
C ARG A 29 22.95 -9.77 -7.50
N THR A 30 23.49 -9.79 -6.28
CA THR A 30 22.72 -9.98 -5.05
C THR A 30 21.82 -8.79 -4.75
N LEU A 31 22.32 -7.55 -4.89
CA LEU A 31 21.51 -6.34 -4.69
C LEU A 31 20.36 -6.24 -5.70
N LEU A 32 20.65 -6.51 -6.98
CA LEU A 32 19.62 -6.48 -8.02
C LEU A 32 18.59 -7.61 -7.82
N ARG A 33 19.03 -8.76 -7.31
CA ARG A 33 18.12 -9.86 -6.93
C ARG A 33 17.21 -9.43 -5.78
N HIS A 34 17.76 -8.85 -4.71
CA HIS A 34 16.95 -8.36 -3.60
C HIS A 34 15.95 -7.29 -4.03
N ALA A 35 16.35 -6.34 -4.89
CA ALA A 35 15.42 -5.35 -5.42
C ALA A 35 14.24 -5.99 -6.16
N ARG A 36 14.51 -7.00 -7.01
CA ARG A 36 13.48 -7.77 -7.72
C ARG A 36 12.61 -8.62 -6.79
N GLU A 37 13.20 -9.20 -5.74
CA GLU A 37 12.46 -9.95 -4.73
C GLU A 37 11.48 -9.05 -3.97
N GLU A 38 11.90 -7.85 -3.57
CA GLU A 38 11.04 -6.88 -2.90
C GLU A 38 9.93 -6.34 -3.81
N GLU A 39 10.23 -6.10 -5.08
CA GLU A 39 9.23 -5.74 -6.09
C GLU A 39 8.21 -6.88 -6.28
N MET A 40 8.68 -8.12 -6.40
CA MET A 40 7.81 -9.30 -6.50
C MET A 40 6.94 -9.47 -5.26
N LYS A 41 7.49 -9.29 -4.05
CA LYS A 41 6.71 -9.35 -2.80
C LYS A 41 5.59 -8.30 -2.79
N ARG A 42 5.90 -7.06 -3.18
CA ARG A 42 4.91 -5.98 -3.29
C ARG A 42 3.82 -6.32 -4.30
N PHE A 43 4.20 -6.81 -5.47
CA PHE A 43 3.27 -7.26 -6.50
C PHE A 43 2.36 -8.40 -6.02
N CYS A 44 2.93 -9.45 -5.41
CA CYS A 44 2.15 -10.56 -4.87
C CYS A 44 1.18 -10.10 -3.76
N LYS A 45 1.61 -9.16 -2.90
CA LYS A 45 0.75 -8.57 -1.86
C LYS A 45 -0.41 -7.79 -2.49
N ALA A 46 -0.15 -6.97 -3.51
CA ALA A 46 -1.19 -6.24 -4.24
C ALA A 46 -2.20 -7.19 -4.90
N GLN A 47 -1.71 -8.25 -5.57
CA GLN A 47 -2.57 -9.24 -6.19
C GLN A 47 -3.44 -10.00 -5.17
N ALA A 48 -2.89 -10.34 -4.01
CA ALA A 48 -3.65 -10.99 -2.94
C ALA A 48 -4.78 -10.09 -2.42
N VAL A 49 -4.49 -8.80 -2.21
CA VAL A 49 -5.49 -7.80 -1.79
C VAL A 49 -6.58 -7.64 -2.84
N GLN A 50 -6.23 -7.52 -4.12
CA GLN A 50 -7.20 -7.42 -5.22
C GLN A 50 -8.11 -8.65 -5.31
N ARG A 51 -7.53 -9.85 -5.19
CA ARG A 51 -8.32 -11.08 -5.16
C ARG A 51 -9.32 -11.07 -4.00
N ARG A 52 -8.88 -10.69 -2.80
CA ARG A 52 -9.74 -10.66 -1.62
C ARG A 52 -10.86 -9.63 -1.75
N LEU A 53 -10.57 -8.45 -2.29
CA LEU A 53 -11.60 -7.43 -2.58
C LEU A 53 -12.67 -7.96 -3.54
N HIS A 54 -12.27 -8.67 -4.59
CA HIS A 54 -13.23 -9.28 -5.53
C HIS A 54 -14.06 -10.40 -4.90
N GLU A 55 -13.48 -11.21 -4.00
CA GLU A 55 -14.23 -12.19 -3.21
C GLU A 55 -15.27 -11.52 -2.32
N ILE A 56 -14.91 -10.40 -1.67
CA ILE A 56 -15.84 -9.62 -0.85
C ILE A 56 -16.96 -9.02 -1.69
N GLU A 57 -16.65 -8.41 -2.84
CA GLU A 57 -17.63 -7.86 -3.76
C GLU A 57 -18.67 -8.90 -4.18
N THR A 58 -18.20 -10.10 -4.56
CA THR A 58 -19.08 -11.22 -4.92
C THR A 58 -19.96 -11.63 -3.73
N ALA A 59 -19.37 -11.79 -2.54
CA ALA A 59 -20.10 -12.18 -1.34
C ALA A 59 -21.14 -11.12 -0.90
N VAL A 60 -20.83 -9.83 -1.03
CA VAL A 60 -21.78 -8.75 -0.75
C VAL A 60 -22.95 -8.80 -1.75
N GLY A 61 -22.69 -9.02 -3.03
CA GLY A 61 -23.74 -9.18 -4.03
C GLY A 61 -24.68 -10.36 -3.75
N GLU A 62 -24.14 -11.49 -3.28
CA GLU A 62 -24.95 -12.65 -2.84
C GLU A 62 -25.82 -12.33 -1.62
N LEU A 63 -25.27 -11.63 -0.62
CA LEU A 63 -26.01 -11.20 0.57
C LEU A 63 -27.11 -10.21 0.25
N GLU A 64 -26.90 -9.32 -0.73
CA GLU A 64 -27.93 -8.38 -1.20
C GLU A 64 -29.07 -9.10 -1.92
N ALA A 65 -28.76 -10.11 -2.73
CA ALA A 65 -29.75 -10.96 -3.36
C ALA A 65 -30.56 -11.76 -2.34
N GLU A 66 -29.92 -12.29 -1.29
CA GLU A 66 -30.60 -12.95 -0.17
C GLU A 66 -31.46 -11.97 0.65
N GLY A 67 -30.93 -10.80 0.97
CA GLY A 67 -31.63 -9.74 1.68
C GLY A 67 -32.90 -9.29 0.97
N THR A 68 -32.86 -9.17 -0.36
CA THR A 68 -34.04 -8.84 -1.18
C THR A 68 -35.15 -9.88 -1.03
N LYS A 69 -34.80 -11.18 -0.97
CA LYS A 69 -35.77 -12.27 -0.78
C LYS A 69 -36.40 -12.22 0.62
N VAL A 70 -35.58 -12.00 1.65
CA VAL A 70 -36.05 -11.86 3.05
C VAL A 70 -36.97 -10.65 3.18
N GLU A 71 -36.60 -9.51 2.59
CA GLU A 71 -37.43 -8.29 2.59
C GLU A 71 -38.77 -8.52 1.87
N GLN A 72 -38.75 -9.19 0.71
CA GLN A 72 -39.97 -9.53 -0.03
C GLN A 72 -40.87 -10.49 0.75
N ALA A 73 -40.30 -11.49 1.42
CA ALA A 73 -41.04 -12.39 2.31
C ALA A 73 -41.68 -11.62 3.48
N LEU A 74 -40.95 -10.68 4.07
CA LEU A 74 -41.44 -9.87 5.19
C LEU A 74 -42.61 -8.96 4.76
N ARG A 75 -42.54 -8.35 3.57
CA ARG A 75 -43.63 -7.51 3.02
C ARG A 75 -44.86 -8.31 2.62
N SER A 76 -44.67 -9.47 1.98
CA SER A 76 -45.77 -10.31 1.50
C SER A 76 -46.53 -11.02 2.63
N GLN A 77 -45.86 -11.31 3.75
CA GLN A 77 -46.45 -12.04 4.87
C GLN A 77 -46.92 -11.11 6.01
N SER A 78 -47.58 -10.00 5.69
CA SER A 78 -48.01 -9.00 6.67
C SER A 78 -49.02 -9.53 7.72
N THR A 79 -49.77 -10.58 7.40
CA THR A 79 -50.70 -11.31 8.29
C THR A 79 -50.11 -12.54 8.99
N SER A 80 -48.80 -12.82 8.82
CA SER A 80 -48.15 -13.97 9.46
C SER A 80 -48.04 -13.83 10.99
N PRO A 81 -48.02 -14.96 11.74
CA PRO A 81 -47.84 -14.97 13.19
C PRO A 81 -46.56 -14.23 13.62
N GLU A 82 -46.60 -13.57 14.78
CA GLU A 82 -45.47 -12.80 15.32
C GLU A 82 -44.17 -13.63 15.39
N GLN A 83 -44.27 -14.92 15.69
CA GLN A 83 -43.14 -15.84 15.73
C GLN A 83 -42.39 -15.95 14.39
N GLN A 84 -43.12 -15.94 13.28
CA GLN A 84 -42.55 -16.06 11.94
C GLN A 84 -41.90 -14.74 11.51
N LYS A 85 -42.49 -13.60 11.88
CA LYS A 85 -41.87 -12.28 11.71
C LYS A 85 -40.58 -12.15 12.50
N ALA A 86 -40.53 -12.64 13.74
CA ALA A 86 -39.33 -12.65 14.55
C ALA A 86 -38.19 -13.44 13.90
N GLN A 87 -38.50 -14.60 13.28
CA GLN A 87 -37.51 -15.39 12.53
C GLN A 87 -36.95 -14.64 11.31
N TRP A 88 -37.80 -13.95 10.54
CA TRP A 88 -37.35 -13.15 9.40
C TRP A 88 -36.49 -11.95 9.82
N LEU A 89 -36.84 -11.29 10.94
CA LEU A 89 -36.05 -10.19 11.49
C LEU A 89 -34.68 -10.66 11.99
N GLU A 90 -34.62 -11.82 12.64
CA GLU A 90 -33.35 -12.44 13.05
C GLU A 90 -32.46 -12.74 11.83
N GLN A 91 -33.03 -13.32 10.77
CA GLN A 91 -32.30 -13.56 9.52
C GLN A 91 -31.80 -12.25 8.89
N LEU A 92 -32.62 -11.20 8.86
CA LEU A 92 -32.21 -9.90 8.37
C LEU A 92 -31.06 -9.31 9.19
N LEU A 93 -31.12 -9.43 10.53
CA LEU A 93 -30.05 -8.97 11.42
C LEU A 93 -28.73 -9.70 11.13
N GLN A 94 -28.78 -11.03 10.94
CA GLN A 94 -27.61 -11.83 10.60
C GLN A 94 -27.00 -11.43 9.24
N LEU A 95 -27.84 -11.17 8.23
CA LEU A 95 -27.38 -10.67 6.93
C LEU A 95 -26.69 -9.31 7.04
N VAL A 96 -27.29 -8.39 7.80
CA VAL A 96 -26.71 -7.06 8.05
C VAL A 96 -25.38 -7.17 8.80
N GLN A 97 -25.30 -8.01 9.85
CA GLN A 97 -24.06 -8.24 10.59
C GLN A 97 -22.96 -8.82 9.69
N LYS A 98 -23.29 -9.80 8.84
CA LYS A 98 -22.34 -10.40 7.91
C LYS A 98 -21.88 -9.39 6.85
N LYS A 99 -22.79 -8.58 6.29
CA LYS A 99 -22.45 -7.50 5.36
C LYS A 99 -21.55 -6.45 6.03
N ASN A 100 -21.87 -6.03 7.25
CA ASN A 100 -21.05 -5.07 8.00
C ASN A 100 -19.63 -5.61 8.26
N SER A 101 -19.49 -6.89 8.57
CA SER A 101 -18.18 -7.54 8.73
C SER A 101 -17.35 -7.50 7.43
N LEU A 102 -17.98 -7.85 6.30
CA LEU A 102 -17.33 -7.79 4.99
C LEU A 102 -16.93 -6.37 4.59
N LEU A 103 -17.79 -5.37 4.85
CA LEU A 103 -17.48 -3.97 4.58
C LEU A 103 -16.35 -3.44 5.49
N ALA A 104 -16.27 -3.91 6.73
CA ALA A 104 -15.15 -3.58 7.62
C ALA A 104 -13.83 -4.15 7.08
N GLU A 105 -13.85 -5.41 6.63
CA GLU A 105 -12.70 -6.04 5.98
C GLU A 105 -12.30 -5.32 4.68
N GLU A 106 -13.27 -4.95 3.83
CA GLU A 106 -13.04 -4.17 2.62
C GLU A 106 -12.34 -2.84 2.94
N ALA A 107 -12.81 -2.11 3.97
CA ALA A 107 -12.21 -0.86 4.38
C ALA A 107 -10.74 -1.03 4.80
N GLU A 108 -10.40 -2.10 5.51
CA GLU A 108 -9.01 -2.44 5.88
C GLU A 108 -8.14 -2.78 4.66
N LEU A 109 -8.69 -3.55 3.71
CA LEU A 109 -8.02 -3.86 2.45
C LEU A 109 -7.78 -2.59 1.62
N MET A 110 -8.73 -1.65 1.61
CA MET A 110 -8.57 -0.36 0.92
C MET A 110 -7.49 0.51 1.54
N LEU A 111 -7.28 0.46 2.87
CA LEU A 111 -6.10 1.09 3.50
C LEU A 111 -4.81 0.41 3.04
N THR A 112 -4.81 -0.92 2.91
CA THR A 112 -3.66 -1.67 2.40
C THR A 112 -3.32 -1.29 0.96
N VAL A 113 -4.32 -1.08 0.10
CA VAL A 113 -4.13 -0.57 -1.27
C VAL A 113 -3.46 0.81 -1.25
N LYS A 114 -3.92 1.73 -0.39
CA LYS A 114 -3.29 3.06 -0.25
C LYS A 114 -1.83 2.96 0.21
N LEU A 115 -1.54 2.09 1.18
CA LEU A 115 -0.17 1.86 1.65
C LEU A 115 0.73 1.30 0.55
N LEU A 116 0.25 0.34 -0.25
CA LEU A 116 0.99 -0.21 -1.38
C LEU A 116 1.31 0.85 -2.44
N SER A 117 0.37 1.74 -2.73
CA SER A 117 0.59 2.86 -3.66
C SER A 117 1.63 3.85 -3.12
N LEU A 118 1.62 4.14 -1.82
CA LEU A 118 2.65 4.98 -1.18
C LEU A 118 4.03 4.29 -1.17
N GLU A 119 4.09 2.97 -0.98
CA GLU A 119 5.32 2.18 -1.09
C GLU A 119 5.90 2.20 -2.51
N GLU A 120 5.04 2.16 -3.54
CA GLU A 120 5.44 2.31 -4.94
C GLU A 120 6.00 3.71 -5.22
N GLN A 121 5.28 4.77 -4.82
CA GLN A 121 5.76 6.15 -4.92
C GLN A 121 7.09 6.38 -4.20
N GLN A 122 7.24 5.81 -3.00
CA GLN A 122 8.49 5.86 -2.27
C GLN A 122 9.62 5.16 -3.05
N CYS A 123 9.35 4.01 -3.66
CA CYS A 123 10.34 3.28 -4.44
C CYS A 123 10.81 4.08 -5.66
N GLU A 124 9.90 4.76 -6.37
CA GLU A 124 10.23 5.64 -7.49
C GLU A 124 11.12 6.81 -7.03
N VAL A 125 10.72 7.51 -5.97
CA VAL A 125 11.47 8.65 -5.41
C VAL A 125 12.86 8.22 -4.93
N ASP A 126 12.96 7.07 -4.26
CA ASP A 126 14.24 6.52 -3.80
C ASP A 126 15.17 6.16 -4.97
N GLN A 127 14.62 5.65 -6.09
CA GLN A 127 15.40 5.35 -7.28
C GLN A 127 15.95 6.63 -7.93
N GLU A 128 15.13 7.67 -8.06
CA GLU A 128 15.54 8.97 -8.59
C GLU A 128 16.61 9.63 -7.69
N LEU A 129 16.39 9.66 -6.37
CA LEU A 129 17.34 10.20 -5.39
C LEU A 129 18.70 9.49 -5.48
N ARG A 130 18.71 8.16 -5.58
CA ARG A 130 19.95 7.40 -5.79
C ARG A 130 20.68 7.82 -7.06
N GLY A 131 19.97 8.20 -8.11
CA GLY A 131 20.55 8.77 -9.33
C GLY A 131 21.36 10.04 -9.05
N TYR A 132 20.76 10.99 -8.34
CA TYR A 132 21.43 12.25 -7.95
C TYR A 132 22.56 12.04 -6.93
N MET A 133 22.39 11.15 -5.96
CA MET A 133 23.42 10.85 -4.94
C MET A 133 24.65 10.15 -5.53
N ASN A 134 24.51 9.43 -6.63
CA ASN A 134 25.63 8.80 -7.33
C ASN A 134 26.44 9.81 -8.18
N LEU A 135 25.97 11.04 -8.34
CA LEU A 135 26.69 12.12 -9.02
C LEU A 135 27.59 12.86 -8.02
N GLU A 136 28.84 13.15 -8.40
CA GLU A 136 29.74 13.96 -7.57
C GLU A 136 29.19 15.38 -7.36
N GLU A 137 29.30 15.90 -6.14
CA GLU A 137 28.83 17.25 -5.75
C GLU A 137 29.37 18.38 -6.63
N ALA A 138 30.59 18.20 -7.17
CA ALA A 138 31.23 19.15 -8.08
C ALA A 138 30.59 19.18 -9.48
N LEU A 139 29.91 18.11 -9.88
CA LEU A 139 29.25 17.96 -11.18
C LEU A 139 27.75 18.29 -11.11
N LYS A 140 27.18 18.44 -9.91
CA LYS A 140 25.77 18.80 -9.71
C LYS A 140 25.51 20.25 -10.13
N THR A 141 24.57 20.43 -11.05
CA THR A 141 24.07 21.76 -11.42
C THR A 141 23.15 22.30 -10.31
N PRO A 142 22.93 23.62 -10.22
CA PRO A 142 21.95 24.18 -9.28
C PRO A 142 20.53 23.62 -9.50
N ALA A 143 20.17 23.25 -10.73
CA ALA A 143 18.90 22.59 -11.03
C ALA A 143 18.83 21.19 -10.42
N ASP A 144 19.92 20.41 -10.48
CA ASP A 144 19.98 19.07 -9.88
C ASP A 144 19.82 19.13 -8.35
N ARG A 145 20.45 20.12 -7.71
CA ARG A 145 20.30 20.35 -6.25
C ARG A 145 18.88 20.70 -5.87
N GLN A 146 18.20 21.51 -6.69
CA GLN A 146 16.80 21.84 -6.48
C GLN A 146 15.88 20.62 -6.67
N ALA A 147 16.14 19.79 -7.69
CA ALA A 147 15.40 18.55 -7.91
C ALA A 147 15.59 17.56 -6.76
N GLU A 148 16.82 17.39 -6.26
CA GLU A 148 17.13 16.57 -5.09
C GLU A 148 16.38 17.05 -3.83
N GLU A 149 16.35 18.36 -3.57
CA GLU A 149 15.58 18.93 -2.45
C GLU A 149 14.07 18.69 -2.60
N GLN A 150 13.54 18.81 -3.82
CA GLN A 150 12.12 18.52 -4.10
C GLN A 150 11.79 17.03 -3.90
N LEU A 151 12.67 16.14 -4.34
CA LEU A 151 12.50 14.69 -4.13
C LEU A 151 12.56 14.32 -2.65
N LEU A 152 13.46 14.92 -1.87
CA LEU A 152 13.51 14.73 -0.42
C LEU A 152 12.22 15.20 0.27
N LYS A 153 11.67 16.36 -0.13
CA LYS A 153 10.37 16.83 0.36
C LYS A 153 9.25 15.84 0.02
N LYS A 154 9.20 15.37 -1.24
CA LYS A 154 8.22 14.36 -1.67
C LYS A 154 8.34 13.06 -0.88
N LEU A 155 9.56 12.63 -0.55
CA LEU A 155 9.79 11.44 0.29
C LEU A 155 9.23 11.64 1.71
N LEU A 156 9.47 12.81 2.31
CA LEU A 156 8.91 13.15 3.63
C LEU A 156 7.38 13.14 3.61
N ASP A 157 6.76 13.74 2.57
CA ASP A 157 5.31 13.74 2.41
C ASP A 157 4.75 12.31 2.29
N VAL A 158 5.44 11.41 1.57
CA VAL A 158 5.02 10.00 1.45
C VAL A 158 5.11 9.28 2.80
N VAL A 159 6.17 9.51 3.57
CA VAL A 159 6.33 8.94 4.91
C VAL A 159 5.26 9.46 5.87
N GLU A 160 4.95 10.75 5.83
CA GLU A 160 3.90 11.36 6.64
C GLU A 160 2.52 10.77 6.32
N ARG A 161 2.17 10.62 5.04
CA ARG A 161 0.90 9.98 4.64
C ARG A 161 0.81 8.51 5.09
N ARG A 162 1.93 7.78 5.13
CA ARG A 162 1.97 6.42 5.67
C ARG A 162 1.74 6.44 7.18
N ASP A 163 2.36 7.37 7.89
CA ASP A 163 2.15 7.56 9.34
C ASP A 163 0.67 7.87 9.65
N GLU A 164 0.04 8.77 8.90
CA GLU A 164 -1.39 9.09 9.05
C GLU A 164 -2.29 7.84 8.94
N ILE A 165 -2.01 6.94 7.98
CA ILE A 165 -2.77 5.70 7.83
C ILE A 165 -2.56 4.77 9.03
N VAL A 166 -1.32 4.63 9.51
CA VAL A 166 -1.01 3.80 10.67
C VAL A 166 -1.67 4.34 11.94
N ARG A 167 -1.61 5.66 12.16
CA ARG A 167 -2.30 6.31 13.28
C ARG A 167 -3.81 6.10 13.21
N PHE A 168 -4.41 6.28 12.03
CA PHE A 168 -5.85 6.04 11.83
C PHE A 168 -6.25 4.59 12.16
N GLN A 169 -5.44 3.60 11.76
CA GLN A 169 -5.68 2.20 12.11
C GLN A 169 -5.58 1.95 13.62
N GLU A 170 -4.60 2.56 14.28
CA GLU A 170 -4.43 2.44 15.73
C GLU A 170 -5.57 3.10 16.50
N GLU A 171 -6.00 4.29 16.09
CA GLU A 171 -7.16 4.98 16.68
C GLU A 171 -8.44 4.14 16.56
N ARG A 172 -8.67 3.52 15.39
CA ARG A 172 -9.79 2.58 15.20
C ARG A 172 -9.68 1.38 16.15
N ARG A 173 -8.51 0.76 16.24
CA ARG A 173 -8.26 -0.38 17.13
C ARG A 173 -8.52 -0.03 18.59
N LEU A 174 -8.08 1.14 19.04
CA LEU A 174 -8.30 1.64 20.40
C LEU A 174 -9.79 1.93 20.66
N SER A 175 -10.49 2.53 19.69
CA SER A 175 -11.93 2.77 19.79
C SER A 175 -12.74 1.48 19.89
N GLU A 176 -12.39 0.46 19.10
CA GLU A 176 -13.05 -0.85 19.13
C GLU A 176 -12.81 -1.58 20.47
N LEU A 177 -11.62 -1.45 21.05
CA LEU A 177 -11.32 -1.97 22.39
C LEU A 177 -12.11 -1.24 23.48
N ALA A 178 -12.20 0.08 23.41
CA ALA A 178 -12.95 0.90 24.37
C ALA A 178 -14.47 0.65 24.29
N SER A 179 -14.98 0.36 23.09
CA SER A 179 -16.39 0.05 22.85
C SER A 179 -16.78 -1.39 23.25
N ARG A 180 -15.82 -2.26 23.56
CA ARG A 180 -16.09 -3.64 23.96
C ARG A 180 -16.56 -3.66 25.43
N PRO A 181 -17.81 -4.05 25.73
CA PRO A 181 -18.33 -4.03 27.10
C PRO A 181 -17.61 -5.11 27.92
N GLY A 182 -16.68 -4.67 28.76
CA GLY A 182 -15.82 -5.55 29.57
C GLY A 182 -14.62 -4.87 30.23
N ALA A 183 -14.35 -3.59 29.92
CA ALA A 183 -13.26 -2.81 30.53
C ALA A 183 -13.72 -1.90 31.69
N GLN A 184 -14.78 -2.28 32.41
CA GLN A 184 -15.11 -1.74 33.73
C GLN A 184 -15.24 -2.93 34.68
N GLY A 185 -14.11 -3.29 35.28
CA GLY A 185 -14.05 -4.11 36.50
C GLY A 185 -13.78 -3.22 37.69
#